data_AF-A0AAU4IDS1-F1
#
_entry.id   AF-A0AAU4IDS1-F1
#
_cell.length_a   1.000
_cell.length_b   1.000
_cell.length_c   1.000
_cell.angle_alpha   90.00
_cell.angle_beta   90.00
_cell.angle_gamma   90.00
#
_symmetry.space_group_name_H-M   'P 1'
#
loop_
_entity.id
_entity.type
_entity.pdbx_description
1 polymer ?
#
loop_
_entity_poly.entity_id
_entity_poly.type
_entity_poly.pdbx_seq_one_letter_code
_entity_poly.pdbx_strand_id
1 'polypeptide(L)'
;MSTTTEANVWVTEDTAHRLLGQDVAHPTSGRHGTVGAVLIYVSKLTGRPVRRVAHMRPMDHSGREWTADPDTLQPLRSIAHQAQSSETKD
;
A
#
# COMPACT_ATOMS: atom_id res chain seq x y z
N MET A 1 -4.26 9.97 -24.42
CA MET A 1 -3.77 11.32 -24.05
C MET A 1 -2.86 11.12 -22.86
N SER A 2 -1.54 11.17 -23.06
CA SER A 2 -0.55 10.87 -22.02
C SER A 2 0.54 11.95 -22.02
N THR A 3 1.08 12.19 -20.82
CA THR A 3 2.50 12.51 -20.47
C THR A 3 2.98 13.93 -20.11
N THR A 4 2.23 15.03 -20.21
CA THR A 4 2.85 16.33 -19.82
C THR A 4 3.10 16.44 -18.30
N THR A 5 2.25 15.85 -17.47
CA THR A 5 2.42 15.88 -16.01
C THR A 5 3.50 14.90 -15.51
N GLU A 6 3.77 13.82 -16.26
CA GLU A 6 4.75 12.80 -15.87
C GLU A 6 6.21 13.20 -16.18
N ALA A 7 6.44 14.07 -17.17
CA ALA A 7 7.79 14.54 -17.49
C ALA A 7 8.41 15.42 -16.38
N ASN A 8 7.56 16.11 -15.61
CA ASN A 8 7.96 17.11 -14.62
C ASN A 8 7.91 16.61 -13.16
N VAL A 9 8.07 15.30 -12.94
CA VAL A 9 8.11 14.72 -11.58
C VAL A 9 9.36 13.89 -11.33
N TRP A 10 9.91 14.00 -10.12
CA TRP A 10 10.80 13.00 -9.54
C TRP A 10 9.96 11.95 -8.83
N VAL A 11 10.45 10.71 -8.83
CA VAL A 11 9.86 9.62 -8.06
C VAL A 11 10.85 9.23 -6.98
N THR A 12 10.37 9.17 -5.74
CA THR A 12 11.13 8.66 -4.61
C THR A 12 10.29 7.64 -3.86
N GLU A 13 10.94 6.70 -3.20
CA GLU A 13 10.27 5.68 -2.39
C GLU A 13 10.16 6.17 -0.93
N ASP A 14 8.97 6.03 -0.35
CA ASP A 14 8.73 6.25 1.07
C ASP A 14 8.98 4.95 1.83
N THR A 15 10.26 4.63 2.04
CA THR A 15 10.72 3.38 2.67
C THR A 15 10.34 3.25 4.15
N ALA A 16 9.86 4.33 4.78
CA ALA A 16 9.40 4.34 6.16
C ALA A 16 7.86 4.36 6.27
N HIS A 17 7.13 4.22 5.16
CA HIS A 17 5.68 4.31 5.17
C HIS A 17 5.06 3.20 6.02
N ARG A 18 4.17 3.59 6.95
CA ARG A 18 3.55 2.67 7.94
C ARG A 18 2.82 1.45 7.35
N LEU A 19 2.40 1.54 6.09
CA LEU A 19 1.68 0.46 5.41
C LEU A 19 2.62 -0.54 4.73
N LEU A 20 3.93 -0.29 4.60
CA LEU A 20 4.84 -1.22 3.96
C LEU A 20 4.80 -2.59 4.63
N GLY A 21 4.65 -3.64 3.82
CA GLY A 21 4.50 -5.03 4.28
C GLY A 21 3.18 -5.34 4.97
N GLN A 22 2.26 -4.39 5.12
CA GLN A 22 0.94 -4.62 5.72
C GLN A 22 -0.03 -5.17 4.68
N ASP A 23 -0.90 -6.07 5.15
CA ASP A 23 -2.09 -6.47 4.42
C ASP A 23 -3.16 -5.40 4.57
N VAL A 24 -3.77 -5.02 3.45
CA VAL A 24 -4.74 -3.92 3.40
C VAL A 24 -5.92 -4.26 2.49
N ALA A 25 -7.04 -3.57 2.74
CA ALA A 25 -8.19 -3.53 1.87
C ALA A 25 -8.32 -2.15 1.20
N HIS A 26 -8.77 -2.15 -0.05
CA HIS A 26 -9.25 -0.95 -0.73
C HIS A 26 -10.80 -0.93 -0.67
N PRO A 27 -11.42 -0.11 0.20
CA PRO A 27 -12.83 -0.22 0.54
C PRO A 27 -13.77 -0.09 -0.66
N THR A 28 -13.44 0.80 -1.61
CA THR A 28 -14.31 1.08 -2.76
C THR A 28 -14.31 -0.03 -3.81
N SER A 29 -13.20 -0.76 -3.95
CA SER A 29 -13.08 -1.82 -4.97
C SER A 29 -13.20 -3.23 -4.39
N GLY A 30 -13.20 -3.37 -3.06
CA GLY A 30 -13.17 -4.67 -2.37
C GLY A 30 -11.87 -5.45 -2.56
N ARG A 31 -10.84 -4.84 -3.17
CA ARG A 31 -9.57 -5.53 -3.45
C ARG A 31 -8.71 -5.58 -2.20
N HIS A 32 -8.10 -6.74 -1.96
CA HIS A 32 -7.14 -6.95 -0.88
C HIS A 32 -5.74 -7.21 -1.43
N GLY A 33 -4.73 -6.80 -0.69
CA GLY A 33 -3.34 -6.98 -1.10
C GLY A 33 -2.36 -6.62 0.02
N THR A 34 -1.11 -7.01 -0.17
CA THR A 34 0.02 -6.59 0.67
C THR A 34 0.72 -5.40 0.01
N VAL A 35 1.04 -4.35 0.77
CA VAL A 35 1.77 -3.19 0.24
C VAL A 35 3.25 -3.55 0.07
N GLY A 36 3.73 -3.57 -1.17
CA GLY A 36 5.14 -3.86 -1.47
C GLY A 36 6.03 -2.62 -1.51
N ALA A 37 5.50 -1.50 -1.96
CA ALA A 37 6.22 -0.23 -2.04
C ALA A 37 5.25 0.96 -1.96
N VAL A 38 5.74 2.11 -1.51
CA VAL A 38 5.01 3.37 -1.58
C VAL A 38 5.88 4.41 -2.25
N LEU A 39 5.37 5.00 -3.34
CA LEU A 39 6.08 5.98 -4.15
C LEU A 39 5.48 7.37 -3.94
N ILE A 40 6.35 8.37 -3.80
CA ILE A 40 6.00 9.79 -3.76
C ILE A 40 6.46 10.43 -5.07
N TYR A 41 5.51 11.04 -5.78
CA TYR A 41 5.77 11.85 -6.96
C TYR A 41 5.94 13.30 -6.51
N VAL A 42 7.10 13.88 -6.81
CA VAL A 42 7.47 15.25 -6.41
C VAL A 42 7.60 16.10 -7.65
N SER A 43 6.92 17.24 -7.70
CA SER A 43 7.03 18.19 -8.82
C SER A 43 8.45 18.75 -8.91
N LYS A 44 9.09 18.64 -10.09
CA LYS A 44 10.40 19.23 -10.37
C LYS A 44 10.38 20.76 -10.30
N LEU A 45 9.24 21.38 -10.57
CA LEU A 45 9.07 22.84 -10.61
C LEU A 45 8.94 23.44 -9.21
N THR A 46 8.30 22.72 -8.29
CA THR A 46 7.96 23.26 -6.95
C THR A 46 8.65 22.54 -5.80
N GLY A 47 9.23 21.36 -6.05
CA GLY A 47 9.80 20.49 -5.01
C GLY A 47 8.77 19.87 -4.08
N ARG A 48 7.46 20.01 -4.35
CA ARG A 48 6.39 19.53 -3.47
C ARG A 48 5.85 18.17 -3.91
N PRO A 49 5.44 17.29 -2.96
CA PRO A 49 4.68 16.09 -3.28
C PRO A 49 3.38 16.45 -3.99
N VAL A 50 3.10 15.78 -5.11
CA VAL A 50 1.87 15.96 -5.89
C VAL A 50 1.00 14.71 -5.93
N ARG A 51 1.56 13.53 -5.65
CA ARG A 51 0.84 12.26 -5.60
C ARG A 51 1.61 11.22 -4.77
N ARG A 52 0.89 10.37 -4.06
CA ARG A 52 1.42 9.13 -3.47
C ARG A 52 0.75 7.92 -4.10
N VAL A 53 1.51 6.84 -4.26
CA VAL A 53 1.02 5.60 -4.87
C VAL A 53 1.57 4.42 -4.09
N ALA A 54 0.68 3.59 -3.53
CA ALA A 54 1.02 2.30 -2.97
C ALA A 54 0.95 1.23 -4.07
N HIS A 55 1.97 0.38 -4.16
CA HIS A 55 2.02 -0.79 -5.02
C HIS A 55 1.60 -2.04 -4.25
N MET A 56 0.65 -2.78 -4.80
CA MET A 56 -0.08 -3.82 -4.13
C MET A 56 0.15 -5.17 -4.80
N ARG A 57 0.57 -6.16 -4.02
CA ARG A 57 0.56 -7.56 -4.42
C ARG A 57 -0.78 -8.18 -4.01
N PRO A 58 -1.51 -8.82 -4.93
CA PRO A 58 -2.83 -9.34 -4.61
C PRO A 58 -2.75 -10.58 -3.69
N MET A 59 -3.70 -10.71 -2.76
CA MET A 59 -3.82 -11.88 -1.87
C MET A 59 -4.71 -12.99 -2.44
N ASP A 60 -5.38 -12.73 -3.57
CA ASP A 60 -6.30 -13.67 -4.23
C ASP A 60 -5.60 -14.63 -5.21
N HIS A 61 -4.26 -14.67 -5.21
CA HIS A 61 -3.42 -15.45 -6.12
C HIS A 61 -3.61 -15.13 -7.62
N SER A 62 -4.29 -14.03 -7.97
CA SER A 62 -4.45 -13.62 -9.37
C SER A 62 -3.13 -13.22 -10.04
N GLY A 63 -2.10 -12.92 -9.24
CA GLY A 63 -0.80 -12.41 -9.70
C GLY A 63 -0.87 -11.00 -10.32
N ARG A 64 -2.04 -10.38 -10.37
CA ARG A 64 -2.24 -9.04 -10.94
C ARG A 64 -2.00 -7.97 -9.89
N GLU A 65 -0.78 -7.46 -9.88
CA GLU A 65 -0.41 -6.28 -9.10
C GLU A 65 -1.30 -5.07 -9.45
N TRP A 66 -1.45 -4.17 -8.49
CA TRP A 66 -2.24 -2.96 -8.66
C TRP A 66 -1.72 -1.81 -7.81
N THR A 67 -2.27 -0.62 -8.04
CA THR A 67 -1.89 0.57 -7.31
C THR A 67 -3.10 1.30 -6.73
N ALA A 68 -2.90 2.00 -5.62
CA ALA A 68 -3.90 2.88 -5.02
C ALA A 68 -3.24 4.04 -4.27
N ASP A 69 -4.04 5.03 -3.91
CA ASP A 69 -3.63 6.05 -2.96
C ASP A 69 -3.49 5.42 -1.56
N PRO A 70 -2.31 5.48 -0.91
CA PRO A 70 -2.10 4.89 0.42
C PRO A 70 -3.07 5.41 1.48
N ASP A 71 -3.58 6.64 1.35
CA ASP A 71 -4.50 7.24 2.34
C ASP A 71 -5.92 6.65 2.25
N THR A 72 -6.22 5.92 1.18
CA THR A 72 -7.52 5.23 0.98
C THR A 72 -7.49 3.78 1.47
N LEU A 73 -6.31 3.26 1.81
CA LEU A 73 -6.12 1.87 2.21
C LEU A 73 -6.38 1.69 3.70
N GLN A 74 -7.05 0.59 4.03
CA GLN A 74 -7.32 0.21 5.41
C GLN A 74 -6.51 -1.03 5.77
N PRO A 75 -5.65 -0.98 6.81
CA PRO A 75 -5.00 -2.17 7.33
C PRO A 75 -6.02 -3.24 7.68
N LEU A 76 -5.82 -4.45 7.16
CA LEU A 76 -6.49 -5.63 7.65
C LEU A 76 -5.91 -5.91 9.03
N ARG A 77 -6.75 -5.91 10.07
CA ARG A 77 -6.29 -6.24 11.42
C ARG A 77 -5.66 -7.63 11.38
N SER A 78 -4.41 -7.78 11.83
CA SER A 78 -3.83 -9.11 12.05
C SER A 78 -4.70 -9.90 13.01
N ILE A 79 -5.29 -11.00 12.54
CA ILE A 79 -6.06 -11.95 13.35
C ILE A 79 -5.10 -12.91 14.10
N ALA A 80 -3.94 -12.43 14.53
CA ALA A 80 -2.92 -13.26 15.18
C ALA A 80 -2.57 -12.68 16.55
N HIS A 81 -3.26 -13.23 17.56
CA HIS A 81 -2.84 -13.52 18.95
C HIS A 81 -4.06 -13.46 19.90
N GLN A 82 -5.04 -14.34 19.70
CA GLN A 82 -6.04 -14.67 20.72
C GLN A 82 -6.45 -16.16 20.68
N ALA A 83 -5.59 -17.01 20.15
CA ALA A 83 -5.73 -18.46 20.25
C ALA A 83 -4.44 -19.02 20.87
N GLN A 84 -4.58 -19.90 21.86
CA GLN A 84 -3.56 -20.56 22.69
C GLN A 84 -3.21 -19.85 24.02
N SER A 85 -4.19 -19.79 24.92
CA SER A 85 -3.96 -19.75 26.38
C SER A 85 -4.95 -20.67 27.08
N SER A 86 -5.06 -21.91 26.62
CA SER A 86 -5.85 -22.93 27.30
C SER A 86 -5.40 -24.31 26.85
N GLU A 87 -4.22 -24.72 27.32
CA GLU A 87 -3.92 -26.13 27.57
C GLU A 87 -2.62 -26.26 28.35
N THR A 88 -2.71 -26.21 29.68
CA THR A 88 -1.88 -27.06 30.53
C THR A 88 -2.52 -27.12 31.91
N LYS A 89 -3.01 -28.30 32.31
CA LYS A 89 -2.62 -29.00 33.53
C LYS A 89 -3.59 -30.15 33.80
N ASP A 90 -3.22 -31.35 33.36
CA ASP A 90 -3.41 -32.55 34.16
C ASP A 90 -2.07 -32.85 34.86
#